data_AF-A0A445A0E4-F1
#
_entry.id   AF-A0A445A0E4-F1
#
_cell.length_a   1.000
_cell.length_b   1.000
_cell.length_c   1.000
_cell.angle_alpha   90.00
_cell.angle_beta   90.00
_cell.angle_gamma   90.00
#
_symmetry.space_group_name_H-M   'P 1'
#
loop_
_entity.id
_entity.type
_entity.pdbx_description
1 polymer ?
#
loop_
_entity_poly.entity_id
_entity_poly.type
_entity_poly.pdbx_seq_one_letter_code
_entity_poly.pdbx_strand_id
1 'polypeptide(L)'
;MVGWRTSSIRRQHELPKSNLLVIDEKYPHIVYVEGENANDSRNKASSYVGAQAVDLEEVMIRGLNQVPWERVDVSFKESKQRYVAHSTIQVKTYWLNSDGADVVYHMIDNFRL
;
A
#
# COMPACT_ATOMS: atom_id res chain seq x y z
N MET A 1 10.66 11.70 -4.61
CA MET A 1 9.90 10.87 -3.64
C MET A 1 8.77 10.21 -4.40
N VAL A 2 8.55 8.91 -4.23
CA VAL A 2 7.38 8.22 -4.79
C VAL A 2 6.20 8.39 -3.85
N GLY A 3 5.02 8.67 -4.42
CA GLY A 3 3.78 8.81 -3.66
C GLY A 3 2.99 7.51 -3.66
N TRP A 4 2.00 7.40 -2.77
CA TRP A 4 1.10 6.25 -2.75
C TRP A 4 0.33 6.08 -4.06
N ARG A 5 0.00 7.17 -4.75
CA ARG A 5 -0.64 7.13 -6.07
C ARG A 5 0.08 6.20 -7.06
N THR A 6 1.41 6.22 -7.08
CA THR A 6 2.20 5.46 -8.04
C THR A 6 2.66 4.10 -7.50
N SER A 7 2.34 3.80 -6.24
CA SER A 7 2.86 2.63 -5.52
C SER A 7 1.73 1.80 -4.89
N SER A 8 0.48 2.07 -5.27
CA SER A 8 -0.71 1.42 -4.73
C SER A 8 -1.53 0.79 -5.86
N ILE A 9 -2.17 -0.33 -5.55
CA ILE A 9 -3.16 -1.00 -6.40
C ILE A 9 -4.57 -0.38 -6.23
N ARG A 10 -4.66 0.74 -5.51
CA ARG A 10 -5.88 1.52 -5.28
C ARG A 10 -5.97 2.66 -6.29
N ARG A 11 -7.20 3.04 -6.64
CA ARG A 11 -7.44 4.28 -7.37
C ARG A 11 -7.10 5.48 -6.50
N GLN A 12 -6.82 6.63 -7.11
CA GLN A 12 -6.48 7.86 -6.38
C GLN A 12 -7.50 8.24 -5.30
N HIS A 13 -8.79 8.00 -5.55
CA HIS A 13 -9.87 8.33 -4.60
C HIS A 13 -10.11 7.26 -3.53
N GLU A 14 -9.46 6.10 -3.65
CA GLU A 14 -9.50 4.98 -2.70
C GLU A 14 -8.30 5.00 -1.74
N LEU A 15 -7.30 5.86 -1.98
CA LEU A 15 -6.17 6.01 -1.07
C LEU A 15 -6.63 6.49 0.31
N PRO A 16 -6.01 6.00 1.40
CA PRO A 16 -6.39 6.39 2.75
C PRO A 16 -6.19 7.88 2.97
N LYS A 17 -7.16 8.49 3.66
CA LYS A 17 -7.08 9.90 4.04
C LYS A 17 -6.13 10.06 5.22
N SER A 18 -5.47 11.21 5.31
CA SER A 18 -4.46 11.49 6.34
C SER A 18 -4.97 11.35 7.78
N ASN A 19 -6.27 11.56 8.02
CA ASN A 19 -6.90 11.43 9.33
C ASN A 19 -7.16 9.98 9.76
N LEU A 20 -6.98 9.00 8.87
CA LEU A 20 -7.10 7.57 9.16
C LEU A 20 -5.75 6.90 9.40
N LEU A 21 -4.65 7.65 9.24
CA LEU A 21 -3.31 7.13 9.44
C LEU A 21 -3.04 7.03 10.94
N VAL A 22 -2.70 5.83 11.39
CA VAL A 22 -2.36 5.55 12.79
C VAL A 22 -0.92 5.08 12.81
N ILE A 23 -0.14 5.61 13.76
CA ILE A 23 1.21 5.11 14.01
C ILE A 23 1.05 3.90 14.94
N ASP A 24 1.43 2.74 14.45
CA ASP A 24 1.50 1.53 15.28
C ASP A 24 2.67 1.64 16.28
N GLU A 25 2.43 1.33 17.56
CA GLU A 25 3.46 1.42 18.60
C GLU A 25 4.58 0.40 18.42
N LYS A 26 4.25 -0.79 17.88
CA LYS A 26 5.19 -1.88 17.63
C LYS A 26 5.88 -1.73 16.27
N TYR A 27 5.19 -1.19 15.28
CA TYR A 27 5.70 -0.98 13.92
C TYR A 27 5.53 0.47 13.46
N PRO A 28 6.39 1.40 13.90
CA PRO A 28 6.21 2.84 13.71
C PRO A 28 6.06 3.32 12.26
N HIS A 29 6.54 2.55 11.28
CA HIS A 29 6.43 2.90 9.85
C HIS A 29 5.18 2.34 9.16
N ILE A 30 4.41 1.50 9.83
CA ILE A 30 3.10 1.02 9.37
C ILE A 30 2.07 2.10 9.72
N VAL A 31 1.44 2.68 8.70
CA VAL A 31 0.53 3.81 8.91
C VAL A 31 -0.93 3.51 8.64
N TYR A 32 -1.22 2.46 7.87
CA TYR A 32 -2.58 2.00 7.63
C TYR A 32 -2.57 0.55 7.18
N VAL A 33 -3.49 -0.25 7.72
CA VAL A 33 -3.70 -1.65 7.32
C VAL A 33 -5.17 -1.80 6.96
N GLU A 34 -5.40 -2.28 5.74
CA GLU A 34 -6.72 -2.62 5.23
C GLU A 34 -6.80 -4.14 5.08
N GLY A 35 -7.62 -4.75 5.94
CA GLY A 35 -7.85 -6.20 5.91
C GLY A 35 -8.74 -6.65 4.75
N GLU A 36 -8.75 -7.96 4.50
CA GLU A 36 -9.50 -8.62 3.41
C GLU A 36 -11.00 -8.27 3.38
N ASN A 37 -11.59 -8.03 4.56
CA ASN A 37 -13.04 -7.81 4.74
C ASN A 37 -13.46 -6.33 4.74
N ALA A 38 -12.68 -5.42 4.15
CA ALA A 38 -13.18 -4.09 3.82
C ALA A 38 -14.23 -4.23 2.70
N ASN A 39 -15.47 -4.51 3.12
CA ASN A 39 -16.60 -4.94 2.33
C ASN A 39 -16.88 -4.07 1.07
N ASP A 40 -17.27 -4.78 0.01
CA ASP A 40 -18.26 -4.37 -0.99
C ASP A 40 -17.95 -3.26 -2.01
N SER A 41 -16.76 -3.28 -2.59
CA SER A 41 -16.58 -2.74 -3.96
C SER A 41 -16.71 -3.82 -5.04
N ARG A 42 -17.20 -5.02 -4.70
CA ARG A 42 -17.33 -6.14 -5.66
C ARG A 42 -18.33 -5.83 -6.79
N ASN A 43 -19.15 -4.79 -6.67
CA ASN A 43 -20.22 -4.46 -7.62
C ASN A 43 -20.38 -2.96 -7.93
N LYS A 44 -19.29 -2.20 -8.13
CA LYS A 44 -19.41 -0.96 -8.90
C LYS A 44 -18.82 -1.17 -10.29
N ALA A 45 -19.49 -2.02 -11.05
CA ALA A 45 -19.34 -2.03 -12.50
C ALA A 45 -19.77 -0.65 -13.01
N SER A 46 -18.83 0.30 -13.05
CA SER A 46 -19.02 1.50 -13.85
C SER A 46 -19.05 1.02 -15.29
N SER A 47 -20.26 0.94 -15.84
CA SER A 47 -20.52 0.72 -17.25
C SER A 47 -20.04 1.95 -18.01
N TYR A 48 -18.74 2.01 -18.27
CA TYR A 48 -18.20 2.98 -19.21
C TYR A 48 -18.50 2.49 -20.62
N VAL A 49 -19.76 2.67 -21.04
CA VAL A 49 -20.14 2.60 -22.46
C VAL A 49 -19.76 3.97 -23.04
N GLY A 50 -18.51 4.09 -23.44
CA GLY A 50 -17.98 5.30 -24.06
C GLY A 50 -16.66 4.96 -24.70
N ALA A 51 -16.65 4.88 -26.02
CA ALA A 51 -15.49 4.58 -26.85
C ALA A 51 -14.29 5.47 -26.47
N GLN A 52 -13.32 4.93 -25.73
CA GLN A 52 -12.07 5.59 -25.36
C GLN A 52 -10.98 4.53 -25.25
N ALA A 53 -9.75 4.91 -25.60
CA ALA A 53 -8.57 4.06 -25.51
C ALA A 53 -8.57 3.26 -24.19
N VAL A 54 -8.25 1.96 -24.27
CA VAL A 54 -8.21 1.09 -23.10
C VAL A 54 -7.29 1.72 -22.06
N ASP A 55 -7.87 2.21 -20.97
CA ASP A 55 -7.11 2.66 -19.81
C ASP A 55 -6.51 1.43 -19.13
N LEU A 56 -5.27 1.11 -19.52
CA LEU A 56 -4.55 -0.08 -19.04
C LEU A 56 -4.39 -0.07 -17.51
N GLU A 57 -4.25 1.11 -16.90
CA GLU A 57 -4.16 1.26 -15.44
C GLU A 57 -5.45 0.76 -14.78
N GLU A 58 -6.61 1.18 -15.28
CA GLU A 58 -7.91 0.77 -14.75
C GLU A 58 -8.18 -0.73 -14.96
N VAL A 59 -7.76 -1.30 -16.10
CA VAL A 59 -7.85 -2.76 -16.33
C VAL A 59 -6.97 -3.52 -15.35
N MET A 60 -5.73 -3.06 -15.11
CA MET A 60 -4.82 -3.68 -14.16
C MET A 60 -5.34 -3.58 -12.72
N ILE A 61 -5.79 -2.40 -12.28
CA ILE A 61 -6.37 -2.18 -10.96
C ILE A 61 -7.59 -3.10 -10.76
N ARG A 62 -8.48 -3.23 -11.75
CA ARG A 62 -9.62 -4.14 -11.67
C ARG A 62 -9.20 -5.60 -11.55
N GLY A 63 -8.23 -6.04 -12.35
CA GLY A 63 -7.72 -7.41 -12.31
C GLY A 63 -7.06 -7.75 -10.97
N LEU A 64 -6.17 -6.88 -10.48
CA LEU A 64 -5.47 -7.08 -9.22
C LEU A 64 -6.44 -7.08 -8.02
N ASN A 65 -7.49 -6.24 -8.04
CA ASN A 65 -8.48 -6.20 -6.97
C ASN A 65 -9.43 -7.42 -6.92
N GLN A 66 -9.32 -8.38 -7.84
CA GLN A 66 -10.04 -9.65 -7.73
C GLN A 66 -9.42 -10.60 -6.70
N VAL A 67 -8.15 -10.35 -6.32
CA VAL A 67 -7.44 -11.11 -5.32
C VAL A 67 -7.68 -10.47 -3.93
N PRO A 68 -7.91 -11.27 -2.87
CA PRO A 68 -8.12 -10.79 -1.52
C PRO A 68 -6.81 -10.31 -0.88
N TRP A 69 -6.30 -9.16 -1.31
CA TRP A 69 -5.10 -8.57 -0.72
C TRP A 69 -5.38 -8.02 0.67
N GLU A 70 -4.51 -8.35 1.63
CA GLU A 70 -4.25 -7.46 2.76
C GLU A 70 -3.35 -6.33 2.26
N ARG A 71 -3.80 -5.07 2.41
CA ARG A 71 -3.06 -3.91 1.93
C ARG A 71 -2.47 -3.14 3.11
N VAL A 72 -1.15 -3.01 3.11
CA VAL A 72 -0.39 -2.35 4.17
C VAL A 72 0.29 -1.11 3.59
N ASP A 73 -0.07 0.06 4.10
CA ASP A 73 0.57 1.31 3.70
C ASP A 73 1.71 1.66 4.67
N VAL A 74 2.85 1.98 4.08
CA VAL A 74 4.11 2.24 4.79
C VAL A 74 4.54 3.68 4.56
N SER A 75 5.05 4.33 5.60
CA SER A 75 5.59 5.69 5.52
C SER A 75 6.88 5.84 6.30
N PHE A 76 7.93 6.24 5.60
CA PHE A 76 9.21 6.65 6.21
C PHE A 76 9.31 8.17 6.39
N LYS A 77 8.20 8.93 6.33
CA LYS A 77 8.22 10.39 6.25
C LYS A 77 9.09 11.07 7.33
N GLU A 78 9.05 10.54 8.55
CA GLU A 78 9.80 11.03 9.71
C GLU A 78 11.23 10.45 9.81
N SER A 79 11.56 9.46 8.99
CA SER A 79 12.89 8.86 8.89
C SER A 79 13.80 9.63 7.93
N LYS A 80 15.10 9.67 8.24
CA LYS A 80 16.13 10.17 7.32
C LYS A 80 16.28 9.27 6.07
N GLN A 81 15.91 8.00 6.18
CA GLN A 81 15.97 7.02 5.09
C GLN A 81 14.84 7.18 4.06
N ARG A 82 13.89 8.13 4.25
CA ARG A 82 12.79 8.42 3.31
C ARG A 82 13.23 8.67 1.86
N TYR A 83 14.43 9.22 1.67
CA TYR A 83 14.97 9.51 0.34
C TYR A 83 15.37 8.25 -0.43
N VAL A 84 15.55 7.14 0.28
CA VAL A 84 15.90 5.81 -0.24
C VAL A 84 14.88 4.75 0.17
N ALA A 85 13.61 5.15 0.38
CA ALA A 85 12.53 4.29 0.88
C ALA A 85 12.41 2.92 0.16
N HIS A 86 12.67 2.86 -1.16
CA HIS A 86 12.65 1.61 -1.93
C HIS A 86 13.73 0.61 -1.50
N SER A 87 14.90 1.07 -1.07
CA SER A 87 15.94 0.18 -0.52
C SER A 87 15.71 -0.08 0.97
N THR A 88 15.20 0.92 1.69
CA THR A 88 14.85 0.80 3.12
C THR A 88 13.85 -0.31 3.35
N ILE A 89 12.72 -0.32 2.63
CA ILE A 89 11.69 -1.37 2.80
C ILE A 89 12.21 -2.79 2.49
N GLN A 90 13.26 -2.91 1.66
CA GLN A 90 13.87 -4.20 1.32
C GLN A 90 14.86 -4.68 2.39
N VAL A 91 15.33 -3.79 3.28
CA VAL A 91 16.28 -4.09 4.36
C VAL A 91 17.55 -4.82 3.85
N LYS A 92 18.05 -4.44 2.66
CA LYS A 92 19.20 -5.13 2.03
C LYS A 92 20.48 -5.08 2.87
N THR A 93 20.70 -3.98 3.57
CA THR A 93 21.84 -3.82 4.47
C THR A 93 21.34 -3.17 5.74
N TYR A 94 21.25 -3.94 6.82
CA TYR A 94 20.66 -3.47 8.08
C TYR A 94 21.27 -2.16 8.58
N TRP A 95 22.59 -1.99 8.45
CA TRP A 95 23.29 -0.74 8.84
C TRP A 95 22.79 0.51 8.09
N LEU A 96 22.32 0.36 6.85
CA LEU A 96 21.81 1.46 6.00
C LEU A 96 20.29 1.53 5.94
N ASN A 97 19.61 0.40 6.17
CA ASN A 97 18.20 0.18 5.90
C ASN A 97 17.42 -0.26 7.14
N SER A 98 17.94 0.02 8.34
CA SER A 98 17.36 -0.40 9.63
C SER A 98 15.90 -0.03 9.79
N ASP A 99 15.48 1.10 9.22
CA ASP A 99 14.15 1.64 9.43
C ASP A 99 13.09 0.85 8.68
N GLY A 100 13.45 -0.03 7.73
CA GLY A 100 12.49 -0.95 7.11
C GLY A 100 12.31 -2.26 7.89
N ALA A 101 13.10 -2.49 8.94
CA ALA A 101 13.07 -3.76 9.66
C ALA A 101 11.73 -4.01 10.36
N ASP A 102 11.11 -2.97 10.93
CA ASP A 102 9.79 -3.08 11.56
C ASP A 102 8.69 -3.42 10.55
N VAL A 103 8.80 -2.94 9.31
CA VAL A 103 7.90 -3.33 8.21
C VAL A 103 8.01 -4.83 7.91
N VAL A 104 9.24 -5.36 7.86
CA VAL A 104 9.47 -6.80 7.66
C VAL A 104 8.93 -7.61 8.84
N TYR A 105 9.16 -7.17 10.07
CA TYR A 105 8.59 -7.84 11.25
C TYR A 105 7.06 -7.80 11.25
N HIS A 106 6.44 -6.69 10.85
CA HIS A 106 4.98 -6.62 10.69
C HIS A 106 4.48 -7.70 9.71
N MET A 107 5.15 -7.87 8.57
CA MET A 107 4.79 -8.91 7.60
C MET A 107 4.93 -10.32 8.19
N ILE A 108 6.04 -10.60 8.89
CA ILE A 108 6.28 -11.92 9.52
C ILE A 108 5.21 -12.24 10.57
N ASP A 109 4.83 -11.25 11.38
CA ASP A 109 3.93 -11.46 12.51
C ASP A 109 2.45 -11.55 12.09
N ASN A 110 2.07 -10.91 10.97
CA ASN A 110 0.67 -10.80 10.55
C ASN A 110 0.30 -11.64 9.31
N PHE A 111 1.23 -11.86 8.37
CA PHE A 111 0.93 -12.65 7.18
C PHE A 111 1.05 -14.14 7.50
N ARG A 112 -0.11 -14.76 7.73
CA ARG A 112 -0.22 -16.22 7.89
C ARG A 112 -0.18 -16.87 6.50
N LEU A 113 0.72 -17.84 6.32
CA LEU A 113 0.74 -18.76 5.18
C LEU A 113 -0.50 -19.67 5.18
#